data_AF-A0A537VUN5-F1
#
_entry.id   AF-A0A537VUN5-F1
#
_cell.length_a   1.000
_cell.length_b   1.000
_cell.length_c   1.000
_cell.angle_alpha   90.00
_cell.angle_beta   90.00
_cell.angle_gamma   90.00
#
_symmetry.space_group_name_H-M   'P 1'
#
loop_
_entity.id
_entity.type
_entity.pdbx_description
1 polymer ?
#
loop_
_entity_poly.entity_id
_entity_poly.type
_entity_poly.pdbx_seq_one_letter_code
_entity_poly.pdbx_strand_id
1 'polypeptide(L)'
;MRAIPIDSFFEDLDEQRRSGSGVTAGSFDWARLITEGRNARATADGGRWKIGHLALLVEKRYASGALQRFAEEIGESYASVRRYRWVAKSYDPDTRTRFSALSFSHFQAVAGLPDKLVWLARAERGSWSVDRLTRETRTSEENHSREVALDRLRTSIVAMRRTIAPASLLDDVALADAGRTWLAETLDELSEEIGRLRERVHRATRNASNPRSERVARLRKTSKRRSRNAGDPTDGSRSRQTALKARAVGR
;
A
#
# COMPACT_ATOMS: atom_id res chain seq x y z
N MET A 1 7.21 -26.36 -5.06
CA MET A 1 6.53 -26.46 -3.74
C MET A 1 5.11 -25.96 -3.92
N ARG A 2 4.10 -26.84 -3.80
CA ARG A 2 2.69 -26.44 -3.91
C ARG A 2 2.33 -25.61 -2.69
N ALA A 3 1.82 -24.40 -2.89
CA ALA A 3 1.26 -23.59 -1.82
C ALA A 3 0.09 -24.38 -1.20
N ILE A 4 0.16 -24.65 0.10
CA ILE A 4 -0.99 -25.18 0.84
C ILE A 4 -2.13 -24.17 0.63
N PRO A 5 -3.30 -24.58 0.09
CA PRO A 5 -4.42 -23.68 -0.05
C PRO A 5 -4.77 -23.14 1.33
N ILE A 6 -4.81 -21.81 1.47
CA ILE A 6 -5.24 -21.15 2.72
C ILE A 6 -6.63 -21.64 3.12
N ASP A 7 -7.43 -22.04 2.14
CA ASP A 7 -8.85 -22.40 2.25
C ASP A 7 -9.07 -23.69 3.03
N SER A 8 -8.15 -24.67 3.01
CA SER A 8 -8.38 -25.95 3.71
C SER A 8 -8.47 -25.79 5.24
N PHE A 9 -7.68 -24.88 5.82
CA PHE A 9 -7.77 -24.58 7.25
C PHE A 9 -9.11 -23.93 7.61
N PHE A 10 -9.62 -23.03 6.77
CA PHE A 10 -10.90 -22.35 7.05
C PHE A 10 -12.11 -23.23 6.72
N GLU A 11 -12.01 -24.10 5.72
CA GLU A 11 -12.98 -25.16 5.41
C GLU A 11 -13.09 -26.15 6.57
N ASP A 12 -11.96 -26.64 7.11
CA ASP A 12 -11.94 -27.48 8.31
C ASP A 12 -12.64 -26.77 9.48
N LEU A 13 -12.41 -25.46 9.68
CA LEU A 13 -13.04 -24.70 10.76
C LEU A 13 -14.57 -24.58 10.58
N ASP A 14 -15.03 -24.43 9.33
CA ASP A 14 -16.47 -24.37 9.01
C ASP A 14 -17.14 -25.74 9.08
N GLU A 15 -16.44 -26.81 8.69
CA GLU A 15 -16.90 -28.19 8.85
C GLU A 15 -16.98 -28.57 10.33
N GLN A 16 -15.99 -28.21 11.15
CA GLN A 16 -16.05 -28.44 12.60
C GLN A 16 -17.20 -27.67 13.26
N ARG A 17 -17.56 -26.49 12.74
CA ARG A 17 -18.75 -25.74 13.18
C ARG A 17 -20.06 -26.38 12.76
N ARG A 18 -20.13 -26.96 11.55
CA ARG A 18 -21.33 -27.64 11.02
C ARG A 18 -21.55 -29.03 11.63
N SER A 19 -20.46 -29.72 11.98
CA SER A 19 -20.50 -31.12 12.39
C SER A 19 -20.94 -31.35 13.84
N GLY A 20 -21.13 -30.30 14.64
CA GLY A 20 -21.65 -30.42 16.02
C GLY A 20 -20.87 -31.38 16.93
N SER A 21 -19.64 -31.76 16.55
CA SER A 21 -18.79 -32.64 17.34
C SER A 21 -18.44 -31.91 18.62
N GLY A 22 -18.77 -32.51 19.76
CA GLY A 22 -18.67 -31.97 21.12
C GLY A 22 -17.24 -31.69 21.60
N VAL A 23 -16.46 -30.94 20.82
CA VAL A 23 -15.38 -30.11 21.34
C VAL A 23 -16.07 -28.88 21.91
N THR A 24 -15.94 -28.69 23.21
CA THR A 24 -16.56 -27.59 23.95
C THR A 24 -16.51 -26.28 23.16
N ALA A 25 -17.65 -25.57 23.12
CA ALA A 25 -17.85 -24.31 22.39
C ALA A 25 -16.92 -23.15 22.81
N GLY A 26 -15.84 -23.42 23.56
CA GLY A 26 -14.78 -22.50 23.97
C GLY A 26 -13.36 -22.84 23.47
N SER A 27 -13.13 -23.93 22.74
CA SER A 27 -11.77 -24.32 22.28
C SER A 27 -11.61 -24.25 20.77
N PHE A 28 -11.62 -23.03 20.23
CA PHE A 28 -10.61 -22.76 19.21
C PHE A 28 -9.35 -22.53 20.01
N ASP A 29 -8.57 -23.59 20.15
CA ASP A 29 -7.40 -23.58 21.02
C ASP A 29 -6.50 -22.42 20.61
N TRP A 30 -6.30 -21.48 21.53
CA TRP A 30 -5.38 -20.37 21.35
C TRP A 30 -4.02 -20.91 20.86
N ALA A 31 -3.57 -22.05 21.40
CA ALA A 31 -2.34 -22.70 20.99
C ALA A 31 -2.35 -23.11 19.50
N ARG A 32 -3.50 -23.52 18.95
CA ARG A 32 -3.64 -23.80 17.51
C ARG A 32 -3.51 -22.52 16.70
N LEU A 33 -4.15 -21.41 17.10
CA LEU A 33 -4.00 -20.12 16.41
C LEU A 33 -2.54 -19.64 16.40
N ILE A 34 -1.84 -19.80 17.52
CA ILE A 34 -0.42 -19.46 17.62
C ILE A 34 0.44 -20.36 16.74
N THR A 35 0.21 -21.67 16.75
CA THR A 35 0.93 -22.63 15.92
C THR A 35 0.77 -22.29 14.43
N GLU A 36 -0.48 -22.04 14.00
CA GLU A 36 -0.77 -21.67 12.62
C GLU A 36 -0.20 -20.30 12.23
N GLY A 37 -0.21 -19.33 13.15
CA GLY A 37 0.41 -18.02 12.93
C GLY A 37 1.93 -18.10 12.79
N ARG A 38 2.59 -18.92 13.62
CA ARG A 38 4.04 -19.20 13.52
C ARG A 38 4.39 -19.88 12.20
N ASN A 39 3.62 -20.89 11.81
CA ASN A 39 3.80 -21.60 10.54
C ASN A 39 3.58 -20.65 9.34
N ALA A 40 2.56 -19.80 9.42
CA ALA A 40 2.27 -18.81 8.39
C ALA A 40 3.44 -17.82 8.21
N ARG A 41 4.13 -17.44 9.28
CA ARG A 41 5.29 -16.53 9.21
C ARG A 41 6.45 -17.07 8.36
N ALA A 42 6.60 -18.40 8.27
CA ALA A 42 7.61 -19.03 7.42
C ALA A 42 7.26 -18.97 5.93
N THR A 43 5.99 -18.70 5.60
CA THR A 43 5.50 -18.58 4.22
C THR A 43 5.52 -17.11 3.81
N ALA A 44 5.88 -16.81 2.56
CA ALA A 44 5.94 -15.44 2.05
C ALA A 44 4.56 -14.75 1.99
N ASP A 45 4.00 -14.52 0.81
CA ASP A 45 2.75 -13.76 0.70
C ASP A 45 1.52 -14.50 1.21
N GLY A 46 1.47 -15.83 1.03
CA GLY A 46 0.39 -16.65 1.60
C GLY A 46 0.36 -16.60 3.13
N GLY A 47 1.54 -16.45 3.75
CA GLY A 47 1.68 -16.31 5.20
C GLY A 47 1.02 -15.04 5.74
N ARG A 48 1.22 -13.91 5.05
CA ARG A 48 0.63 -12.61 5.42
C ARG A 48 -0.89 -12.63 5.40
N TRP A 49 -1.47 -13.23 4.36
CA TRP A 49 -2.92 -13.44 4.27
C TRP A 49 -3.44 -14.29 5.43
N LYS A 50 -2.81 -15.43 5.68
CA LYS A 50 -3.20 -16.35 6.77
C LYS A 50 -3.13 -15.66 8.15
N ILE A 51 -2.07 -14.92 8.43
CA ILE A 51 -1.95 -14.13 9.68
C ILE A 51 -3.07 -13.09 9.76
N GLY A 52 -3.40 -12.41 8.66
CA GLY A 52 -4.51 -11.44 8.62
C GLY A 52 -5.87 -12.05 8.95
N HIS A 53 -6.18 -13.24 8.42
CA HIS A 53 -7.41 -13.95 8.73
C HIS A 53 -7.44 -14.50 10.17
N LEU A 54 -6.32 -15.06 10.66
CA LEU A 54 -6.19 -15.47 12.06
C LEU A 54 -6.40 -14.29 13.01
N ALA A 55 -5.86 -13.11 12.67
CA ALA A 55 -6.04 -11.89 13.44
C ALA A 55 -7.51 -11.41 13.48
N LEU A 56 -8.28 -11.57 12.39
CA LEU A 56 -9.72 -11.31 12.40
C LEU A 56 -10.46 -12.27 13.33
N LEU A 57 -10.06 -13.54 13.34
CA LEU A 57 -10.63 -14.56 14.22
C LEU A 57 -10.33 -14.26 15.69
N VAL A 58 -9.09 -13.87 15.99
CA VAL A 58 -8.67 -13.49 17.34
C VAL A 58 -9.48 -12.32 17.86
N GLU A 59 -9.59 -11.24 17.09
CA GLU A 59 -10.35 -10.06 17.51
C GLU A 59 -11.85 -10.36 17.68
N LYS A 60 -12.43 -11.23 16.85
CA LYS A 60 -13.84 -11.61 16.95
C LYS A 60 -14.14 -12.44 18.20
N ARG A 61 -13.17 -13.21 18.71
CA ARG A 61 -13.41 -14.24 19.74
C ARG A 61 -12.84 -13.93 21.11
N TYR A 62 -11.77 -13.16 21.18
CA TYR A 62 -11.10 -12.86 22.44
C TYR A 62 -11.25 -11.40 22.81
N ALA A 63 -11.10 -11.10 24.10
CA ALA A 63 -11.27 -9.76 24.65
C ALA A 63 -10.19 -8.77 24.14
N SER A 64 -10.37 -7.49 24.51
CA SER A 64 -9.40 -6.43 24.25
C SER A 64 -7.99 -6.83 24.69
N GLY A 65 -6.99 -6.55 23.85
CA GLY A 65 -5.59 -6.91 24.10
C GLY A 65 -5.15 -8.26 23.52
N ALA A 66 -6.08 -9.14 23.15
CA ALA A 66 -5.74 -10.44 22.56
C ALA A 66 -4.98 -10.32 21.23
N LEU A 67 -5.26 -9.30 20.41
CA LEU A 67 -4.54 -9.11 19.15
C LEU A 67 -3.05 -8.78 19.35
N GLN A 68 -2.73 -8.02 20.41
CA GLN A 68 -1.35 -7.72 20.76
C GLN A 68 -0.63 -8.97 21.26
N ARG A 69 -1.26 -9.69 22.19
CA ARG A 69 -0.75 -10.98 22.69
C ARG A 69 -0.52 -11.99 21.56
N PHE A 70 -1.45 -12.06 20.61
CA PHE A 70 -1.32 -12.91 19.42
C PHE A 70 -0.08 -12.55 18.61
N ALA A 71 0.14 -11.26 18.36
CA ALA A 71 1.32 -10.78 17.62
C ALA A 71 2.63 -11.16 18.32
N GLU A 72 2.70 -10.93 19.64
CA GLU A 72 3.85 -11.27 20.47
C GLU A 72 4.15 -12.77 20.43
N GLU A 73 3.14 -13.62 20.61
CA GLU A 73 3.30 -15.07 20.69
C GLU A 73 3.66 -15.73 19.35
N ILE A 74 3.22 -15.18 18.21
CA ILE A 74 3.66 -15.64 16.88
C ILE A 74 5.00 -15.02 16.46
N GLY A 75 5.53 -14.09 17.25
CA GLY A 75 6.76 -13.36 16.98
C GLY A 75 6.66 -12.46 15.74
N GLU A 76 5.55 -11.75 15.59
CA GLU A 76 5.38 -10.67 14.62
C GLU A 76 5.10 -9.35 15.33
N SER A 77 5.42 -8.23 14.67
CA SER A 77 5.12 -6.93 15.26
C SER A 77 3.61 -6.70 15.30
N TYR A 78 3.12 -6.09 16.39
CA TYR A 78 1.71 -5.72 16.50
C TYR A 78 1.24 -4.85 15.32
N ALA A 79 2.10 -3.94 14.85
CA ALA A 79 1.83 -3.11 13.68
C ALA A 79 1.69 -3.92 12.38
N SER A 80 2.52 -4.96 12.18
CA SER A 80 2.40 -5.90 11.05
C SER A 80 1.07 -6.64 11.11
N VAL A 81 0.74 -7.24 12.25
CA VAL A 81 -0.50 -8.02 12.42
C VAL A 81 -1.74 -7.15 12.20
N ARG A 82 -1.77 -5.94 12.77
CA ARG A 82 -2.86 -4.98 12.54
C ARG A 82 -3.02 -4.64 11.05
N ARG A 83 -1.90 -4.44 10.34
CA ARG A 83 -1.89 -4.17 8.91
C ARG A 83 -2.39 -5.37 8.12
N TYR A 84 -1.91 -6.57 8.42
CA TYR A 84 -2.35 -7.80 7.74
C TYR A 84 -3.83 -8.04 7.94
N ARG A 85 -4.31 -7.86 9.17
CA ARG A 85 -5.74 -7.93 9.51
C ARG A 85 -6.57 -6.93 8.71
N TRP A 86 -6.12 -5.68 8.63
CA TRP A 86 -6.84 -4.65 7.89
C TRP A 86 -6.94 -4.98 6.40
N VAL A 87 -5.85 -5.43 5.77
CA VAL A 87 -5.87 -5.86 4.35
C VAL A 87 -6.80 -7.06 4.17
N ALA A 88 -6.70 -8.10 5.02
CA ALA A 88 -7.57 -9.26 4.96
C ALA A 88 -9.06 -8.91 5.12
N LYS A 89 -9.37 -7.88 5.93
CA LYS A 89 -10.73 -7.36 6.09
C LYS A 89 -11.23 -6.61 4.86
N SER A 90 -10.34 -6.01 4.09
CA SER A 90 -10.69 -5.12 2.96
C SER A 90 -11.09 -5.86 1.69
N TYR A 91 -10.89 -7.18 1.60
CA TYR A 91 -11.10 -7.96 0.39
C TYR A 91 -11.84 -9.27 0.67
N ASP A 92 -12.76 -9.63 -0.23
CA ASP A 92 -13.38 -10.95 -0.24
C ASP A 92 -12.37 -12.02 -0.69
N PRO A 93 -12.52 -13.28 -0.22
CA PRO A 93 -11.62 -14.39 -0.60
C PRO A 93 -11.43 -14.55 -2.11
N ASP A 94 -12.51 -14.41 -2.88
CA ASP A 94 -12.51 -14.52 -4.34
C ASP A 94 -11.64 -13.46 -5.02
N THR A 95 -11.48 -12.29 -4.41
CA THR A 95 -10.67 -11.21 -4.95
C THR A 95 -9.20 -11.62 -5.05
N ARG A 96 -8.70 -12.38 -4.07
CA ARG A 96 -7.32 -12.89 -4.08
C ARG A 96 -7.11 -13.89 -5.22
N THR A 97 -8.07 -14.79 -5.41
CA THR A 97 -8.03 -15.80 -6.49
C THR A 97 -8.09 -15.14 -7.86
N ARG A 98 -8.94 -14.12 -8.01
CA ARG A 98 -9.05 -13.34 -9.25
C ARG A 98 -7.75 -12.66 -9.65
N PHE A 99 -7.03 -12.08 -8.68
CA PHE A 99 -5.77 -11.34 -8.92
C PHE A 99 -4.56 -12.13 -8.44
N SER A 100 -4.46 -13.41 -8.80
CA SER A 100 -3.44 -14.33 -8.27
C SER A 100 -2.00 -13.98 -8.65
N ALA A 101 -1.80 -13.17 -9.69
CA ALA A 101 -0.49 -12.69 -10.10
C ALA A 101 0.05 -11.56 -9.20
N LEU A 102 -0.82 -10.95 -8.38
CA LEU A 102 -0.46 -9.82 -7.53
C LEU A 102 -0.03 -10.26 -6.12
N SER A 103 1.05 -9.65 -5.64
CA SER A 103 1.55 -9.86 -4.28
C SER A 103 0.64 -9.21 -3.22
N PHE A 104 0.71 -9.69 -1.98
CA PHE A 104 0.01 -9.10 -0.82
C PHE A 104 0.23 -7.58 -0.71
N SER A 105 1.44 -7.12 -1.05
CA SER A 105 1.79 -5.70 -1.01
C SER A 105 1.02 -4.85 -2.02
N HIS A 106 0.57 -5.41 -3.16
CA HIS A 106 -0.31 -4.68 -4.09
C HIS A 106 -1.68 -4.43 -3.46
N PHE A 107 -2.27 -5.47 -2.87
CA PHE A 107 -3.54 -5.37 -2.14
C PHE A 107 -3.43 -4.36 -0.98
N GLN A 108 -2.33 -4.40 -0.24
CA GLN A 108 -2.08 -3.45 0.84
C GLN A 108 -2.02 -2.00 0.35
N ALA A 109 -1.40 -1.74 -0.81
CA ALA A 109 -1.22 -0.39 -1.33
C ALA A 109 -2.54 0.32 -1.65
N VAL A 110 -3.57 -0.45 -2.01
CA VAL A 110 -4.87 0.10 -2.48
C VAL A 110 -6.05 -0.24 -1.57
N ALA A 111 -5.83 -0.97 -0.47
CA ALA A 111 -6.89 -1.42 0.43
C ALA A 111 -7.75 -0.30 1.04
N GLY A 112 -7.24 0.93 1.07
CA GLY A 112 -7.97 2.12 1.55
C GLY A 112 -8.71 2.90 0.46
N LEU A 113 -8.55 2.54 -0.81
CA LEU A 113 -9.19 3.25 -1.92
C LEU A 113 -10.61 2.71 -2.18
N PRO A 114 -11.57 3.56 -2.56
CA PRO A 114 -12.90 3.09 -2.98
C PRO A 114 -12.80 2.21 -4.24
N ASP A 115 -11.98 2.62 -5.21
CA ASP A 115 -11.81 1.93 -6.50
C ASP A 115 -10.71 0.87 -6.49
N LYS A 116 -10.41 0.29 -5.31
CA LYS A 116 -9.30 -0.66 -5.12
C LYS A 116 -9.25 -1.80 -6.15
N LEU A 117 -10.40 -2.36 -6.53
CA LEU A 117 -10.49 -3.44 -7.52
C LEU A 117 -10.10 -2.99 -8.93
N VAL A 118 -10.45 -1.76 -9.31
CA VAL A 118 -10.07 -1.17 -10.61
C VAL A 118 -8.56 -0.99 -10.66
N TRP A 119 -7.97 -0.53 -9.56
CA TRP A 119 -6.52 -0.37 -9.44
C TRP A 119 -5.76 -1.70 -9.48
N LEU A 120 -6.27 -2.74 -8.81
CA LEU A 120 -5.69 -4.10 -8.92
C LEU A 120 -5.78 -4.63 -10.35
N ALA A 121 -6.91 -4.46 -11.03
CA ALA A 121 -7.07 -4.90 -12.41
C ALA A 121 -6.14 -4.15 -13.38
N ARG A 122 -5.90 -2.85 -13.15
CA ARG A 122 -4.90 -2.08 -13.90
C ARG A 122 -3.48 -2.58 -13.63
N ALA A 123 -3.15 -2.86 -12.37
CA ALA A 123 -1.85 -3.36 -11.97
C ALA A 123 -1.55 -4.74 -12.58
N GLU A 124 -2.52 -5.65 -12.57
CA GLU A 124 -2.37 -6.98 -13.17
C GLU A 124 -2.20 -6.91 -14.68
N ARG A 125 -3.12 -6.24 -15.40
CA ARG A 125 -3.03 -6.09 -16.86
C ARG A 125 -1.73 -5.41 -17.31
N GLY A 126 -1.27 -4.43 -16.53
CA GLY A 126 -0.06 -3.67 -16.83
C GLY A 126 1.22 -4.28 -16.25
N SER A 127 1.14 -5.39 -15.51
CA SER A 127 2.25 -5.96 -14.74
C SER A 127 2.98 -4.90 -13.88
N TRP A 128 2.22 -4.04 -13.20
CA TRP A 128 2.77 -2.95 -12.41
C TRP A 128 3.47 -3.48 -11.16
N SER A 129 4.58 -2.83 -10.79
CA SER A 129 5.15 -3.00 -9.45
C SER A 129 4.32 -2.25 -8.41
N VAL A 130 4.46 -2.63 -7.14
CA VAL A 130 3.83 -1.94 -6.00
C VAL A 130 4.18 -0.45 -5.99
N ASP A 131 5.43 -0.10 -6.30
CA ASP A 131 5.90 1.29 -6.36
C ASP A 131 5.20 2.08 -7.47
N ARG A 132 5.00 1.45 -8.64
CA ARG A 132 4.24 2.05 -9.75
C ARG A 132 2.79 2.23 -9.34
N LEU A 133 2.14 1.18 -8.84
CA LEU A 133 0.75 1.23 -8.38
C LEU A 133 0.52 2.38 -7.39
N THR A 134 1.39 2.50 -6.39
CA THR A 134 1.32 3.56 -5.37
C THR A 134 1.52 4.96 -5.95
N ARG A 135 2.37 5.10 -6.98
CA ARG A 135 2.56 6.38 -7.65
C ARG A 135 1.33 6.76 -8.47
N GLU A 136 0.81 5.84 -9.29
CA GLU A 136 -0.35 6.10 -10.14
C GLU A 136 -1.60 6.44 -9.31
N THR A 137 -1.81 5.76 -8.17
CA THR A 137 -2.94 6.08 -7.28
C THR A 137 -2.84 7.48 -6.69
N ARG A 138 -1.65 7.88 -6.23
CA ARG A 138 -1.40 9.25 -5.72
C ARG A 138 -1.61 10.32 -6.78
N THR A 139 -1.07 10.11 -7.98
CA THR A 139 -1.27 11.06 -9.09
C THR A 139 -2.74 11.19 -9.46
N SER A 140 -3.50 10.10 -9.40
CA SER A 140 -4.95 10.14 -9.62
C SER A 140 -5.69 10.97 -8.55
N GLU A 141 -5.34 10.81 -7.28
CA GLU A 141 -5.93 11.60 -6.17
C GLU A 141 -5.60 13.09 -6.27
N GLU A 142 -4.36 13.41 -6.66
CA GLU A 142 -3.91 14.79 -6.90
C GLU A 142 -4.65 15.44 -8.06
N ASN A 143 -4.81 14.72 -9.17
CA ASN A 143 -5.57 15.19 -10.34
C ASN A 143 -7.04 15.40 -10.00
N HIS A 144 -7.67 14.45 -9.31
CA HIS A 144 -9.06 14.59 -8.89
C HIS A 144 -9.25 15.79 -7.94
N SER A 145 -8.35 15.96 -6.98
CA SER A 145 -8.37 17.13 -6.08
C SER A 145 -8.22 18.45 -6.83
N ARG A 146 -7.36 18.48 -7.86
CA ARG A 146 -7.13 19.67 -8.69
C ARG A 146 -8.37 19.99 -9.52
N GLU A 147 -9.01 18.97 -10.10
CA GLU A 147 -10.24 19.12 -10.87
C GLU A 147 -11.38 19.69 -10.02
N VAL A 148 -11.58 19.16 -8.81
CA VAL A 148 -12.58 19.68 -7.86
C VAL A 148 -12.29 21.15 -7.50
N ALA A 149 -11.02 21.54 -7.32
CA ALA A 149 -10.67 22.94 -7.06
C ALA A 149 -10.95 23.85 -8.27
N LEU A 150 -10.65 23.39 -9.49
CA LEU A 150 -10.94 24.14 -10.71
C LEU A 150 -12.45 24.30 -10.93
N ASP A 151 -13.25 23.30 -10.59
CA ASP A 151 -14.70 23.35 -10.73
C ASP A 151 -15.35 24.32 -9.73
N ARG A 152 -14.81 24.38 -8.50
CA ARG A 152 -15.20 25.40 -7.51
C ARG A 152 -14.88 26.81 -8.00
N LEU A 153 -13.67 27.03 -8.51
CA LEU A 153 -13.29 28.31 -9.09
C LEU A 153 -14.21 28.72 -10.24
N ARG A 154 -14.55 27.79 -11.14
CA ARG A 154 -15.51 28.03 -12.23
C ARG A 154 -16.88 28.44 -11.69
N THR A 155 -17.35 27.74 -10.66
CA THR A 155 -18.63 28.03 -10.02
C THR A 155 -18.64 29.43 -9.40
N SER A 156 -17.56 29.82 -8.70
CA SER A 156 -17.41 31.17 -8.15
C SER A 156 -17.38 32.24 -9.24
N ILE A 157 -16.70 32.00 -10.37
CA ILE A 157 -16.69 32.94 -11.52
C ILE A 157 -18.09 33.08 -12.15
N VAL A 158 -18.86 32.00 -12.24
CA VAL A 158 -20.24 32.06 -12.77
C VAL A 158 -21.16 32.80 -11.80
N ALA A 159 -21.03 32.56 -10.49
CA ALA A 159 -21.76 33.31 -9.47
C ALA A 159 -21.43 34.80 -9.55
N MET A 160 -20.14 35.14 -9.62
CA MET A 160 -19.63 36.50 -9.83
C MET A 160 -20.30 37.20 -11.02
N ARG A 161 -20.35 36.53 -12.19
CA ARG A 161 -20.99 37.09 -13.40
C ARG A 161 -22.49 37.36 -13.21
N ARG A 162 -23.20 36.51 -12.47
CA ARG A 162 -24.64 36.69 -12.21
C ARG A 162 -24.91 37.86 -11.28
N THR A 163 -24.03 38.14 -10.34
CA THR A 163 -24.19 39.25 -9.37
C THR A 163 -23.76 40.60 -9.93
N ILE A 164 -22.82 40.64 -10.89
CA ILE A 164 -22.41 41.87 -11.59
C ILE A 164 -23.46 42.32 -12.61
N ALA A 165 -24.19 41.39 -13.24
CA ALA A 165 -25.15 41.72 -14.30
C ALA A 165 -26.22 42.76 -13.87
N PRO A 166 -26.82 42.71 -12.67
CA PRO A 166 -27.74 43.74 -12.17
C PRO A 166 -27.03 45.03 -11.72
N ALA A 167 -25.77 44.96 -11.30
CA ALA A 167 -25.01 46.13 -10.83
C ALA A 167 -24.74 47.14 -11.96
N SER A 168 -24.74 46.67 -13.22
CA SER A 168 -24.72 47.55 -14.40
C SER A 168 -25.95 48.45 -14.57
N LEU A 169 -26.98 48.27 -13.72
CA LEU A 169 -28.21 49.08 -13.68
C LEU A 169 -28.24 50.09 -12.52
N LEU A 170 -27.19 50.17 -11.69
CA LEU A 170 -27.09 51.09 -10.54
C LEU A 170 -26.29 52.36 -10.90
N ASP A 171 -26.63 53.50 -10.30
CA ASP A 171 -25.89 54.76 -10.46
C ASP A 171 -24.45 54.68 -9.91
N ASP A 172 -23.54 55.49 -10.47
CA ASP A 172 -22.08 55.39 -10.34
C ASP A 172 -21.54 55.29 -8.90
N VAL A 173 -22.15 55.99 -7.94
CA VAL A 173 -21.65 56.04 -6.55
C VAL A 173 -22.03 54.78 -5.76
N ALA A 174 -23.26 54.28 -5.93
CA ALA A 174 -23.70 53.04 -5.30
C ALA A 174 -23.01 51.83 -5.93
N LEU A 175 -22.76 51.88 -7.25
CA LEU A 175 -21.98 50.87 -7.96
C LEU A 175 -20.53 50.80 -7.48
N ALA A 176 -19.88 51.95 -7.27
CA ALA A 176 -18.51 52.01 -6.79
C ALA A 176 -18.35 51.47 -5.36
N ASP A 177 -19.30 51.74 -4.46
CA ASP A 177 -19.19 51.32 -3.06
C ASP A 177 -19.57 49.84 -2.86
N ALA A 178 -20.64 49.39 -3.52
CA ALA A 178 -21.02 47.97 -3.54
C ALA A 178 -19.94 47.14 -4.24
N GLY A 179 -19.40 47.64 -5.36
CA GLY A 179 -18.32 46.99 -6.10
C GLY A 179 -17.04 46.88 -5.30
N ARG A 180 -16.62 47.92 -4.56
CA ARG A 180 -15.39 47.88 -3.74
C ARG A 180 -15.47 46.88 -2.59
N THR A 181 -16.58 46.88 -1.86
CA THR A 181 -16.75 46.00 -0.68
C THR A 181 -16.78 44.54 -1.10
N TRP A 182 -17.57 44.23 -2.12
CA TRP A 182 -17.72 42.87 -2.63
C TRP A 182 -16.46 42.35 -3.36
N LEU A 183 -15.77 43.20 -4.13
CA LEU A 183 -14.54 42.82 -4.82
C LEU A 183 -13.42 42.50 -3.81
N ALA A 184 -13.35 43.23 -2.70
CA ALA A 184 -12.38 42.96 -1.64
C ALA A 184 -12.59 41.58 -1.01
N GLU A 185 -13.82 41.25 -0.59
CA GLU A 185 -14.16 39.95 -0.01
C GLU A 185 -13.85 38.79 -0.96
N THR A 186 -14.18 38.97 -2.25
CA THR A 186 -13.97 37.93 -3.26
C THR A 186 -12.48 37.74 -3.61
N LEU A 187 -11.70 38.84 -3.65
CA LEU A 187 -10.25 38.76 -3.87
C LEU A 187 -9.55 38.12 -2.67
N ASP A 188 -10.02 38.35 -1.45
CA ASP A 188 -9.49 37.70 -0.25
C ASP A 188 -9.76 36.19 -0.28
N GLU A 189 -10.98 35.77 -0.64
CA GLU A 189 -11.32 34.35 -0.75
C GLU A 189 -10.48 33.63 -1.84
N LEU A 190 -10.28 34.28 -2.99
CA LEU A 190 -9.40 33.78 -4.06
C LEU A 190 -7.93 33.75 -3.64
N SER A 191 -7.47 34.76 -2.90
CA SER A 191 -6.10 34.84 -2.37
C SER A 191 -5.83 33.68 -1.41
N GLU A 192 -6.77 33.39 -0.51
CA GLU A 192 -6.67 32.23 0.38
C GLU A 192 -6.62 30.91 -0.39
N GLU A 193 -7.44 30.77 -1.43
CA GLU A 193 -7.48 29.53 -2.22
C GLU A 193 -6.19 29.31 -3.02
N ILE A 194 -5.65 30.38 -3.62
CA ILE A 194 -4.33 30.35 -4.27
C ILE A 194 -3.24 30.02 -3.25
N GLY A 195 -3.32 30.57 -2.03
CA GLY A 195 -2.44 30.24 -0.92
C GLY A 195 -2.47 28.75 -0.57
N ARG A 196 -3.65 28.17 -0.39
CA ARG A 196 -3.84 26.73 -0.14
C ARG A 196 -3.27 25.87 -1.26
N LEU A 197 -3.48 26.27 -2.52
CA LEU A 197 -2.94 25.54 -3.68
C LEU A 197 -1.40 25.61 -3.69
N ARG A 198 -0.80 26.78 -3.44
CA ARG A 198 0.65 26.95 -3.34
C ARG A 198 1.26 26.11 -2.22
N GLU A 199 0.61 26.05 -1.06
CA GLU A 199 1.03 25.23 0.09
C GLU A 199 1.02 23.73 -0.27
N ARG A 200 -0.03 23.27 -0.97
CA ARG A 200 -0.15 21.88 -1.43
C ARG A 200 0.92 21.53 -2.46
N VAL A 201 1.17 22.39 -3.43
CA VAL A 201 2.23 22.22 -4.42
C VAL A 201 3.60 22.21 -3.73
N HIS A 202 3.86 23.12 -2.80
CA HIS A 202 5.10 23.14 -2.01
C HIS A 202 5.28 21.87 -1.17
N ARG A 203 4.21 21.33 -0.61
CA ARG A 203 4.24 20.07 0.14
C ARG A 203 4.56 18.88 -0.77
N ALA A 204 3.95 18.83 -1.96
CA ALA A 204 4.22 17.81 -2.97
C ALA A 204 5.67 17.87 -3.45
N THR A 205 6.19 19.06 -3.74
CA THR A 205 7.58 19.26 -4.19
C THR A 205 8.60 19.01 -3.07
N ARG A 206 8.35 19.40 -1.82
CA ARG A 206 9.21 19.05 -0.66
C ARG A 206 9.21 17.55 -0.37
N ASN A 207 8.07 16.87 -0.50
CA ASN A 207 8.02 15.42 -0.36
C ASN A 207 8.82 14.71 -1.46
N ALA A 208 8.85 15.27 -2.68
CA ALA A 208 9.67 14.77 -3.78
C ALA A 208 11.18 15.05 -3.59
N SER A 209 11.55 16.18 -2.98
CA SER A 209 12.95 16.61 -2.79
C SER A 209 13.55 16.27 -1.41
N ASN A 210 12.81 15.58 -0.53
CA ASN A 210 13.32 15.17 0.78
C ASN A 210 14.49 14.17 0.65
N PRO A 211 15.73 14.51 1.08
CA PRO A 211 16.92 13.67 0.88
C PRO A 211 16.88 12.35 1.65
N ARG A 212 15.94 12.16 2.60
CA ARG A 212 15.69 10.85 3.22
C ARG A 212 15.09 9.84 2.24
N SER A 213 14.27 10.26 1.28
CA SER A 213 13.74 9.37 0.23
C SER A 213 14.84 9.01 -0.78
N GLU A 214 15.74 9.95 -1.10
CA GLU A 214 16.91 9.69 -1.94
C GLU A 214 17.94 8.77 -1.27
N ARG A 215 18.22 8.93 0.03
CA ARG A 215 19.15 8.04 0.75
C ARG A 215 18.63 6.60 0.78
N VAL A 216 17.32 6.41 0.98
CA VAL A 216 16.66 5.09 0.93
C VAL A 216 16.63 4.54 -0.51
N ALA A 217 16.42 5.38 -1.52
CA ALA A 217 16.46 4.97 -2.92
C ALA A 217 17.88 4.60 -3.40
N ARG A 218 18.92 5.32 -2.96
CA ARG A 218 20.33 5.00 -3.25
C ARG A 218 20.78 3.73 -2.54
N LEU A 219 20.38 3.51 -1.28
CA LEU A 219 20.66 2.26 -0.55
C LEU A 219 19.99 1.03 -1.17
N ARG A 220 18.77 1.16 -1.73
CA ARG A 220 18.13 0.08 -2.49
C ARG A 220 18.81 -0.22 -3.83
N LYS A 221 19.34 0.79 -4.53
CA LYS A 221 20.09 0.60 -5.79
C LYS A 221 21.45 -0.08 -5.58
N THR A 222 22.16 0.22 -4.49
CA THR A 222 23.45 -0.43 -4.19
C THR A 222 23.29 -1.86 -3.70
N SER A 223 22.25 -2.17 -2.92
CA SER A 223 21.93 -3.53 -2.48
C SER A 223 21.55 -4.45 -3.66
N LYS A 224 20.76 -3.94 -4.63
CA LYS A 224 20.38 -4.69 -5.84
C LYS A 224 21.55 -4.95 -6.79
N ARG A 225 22.63 -4.16 -6.74
CA ARG A 225 23.87 -4.39 -7.51
C ARG A 225 24.80 -5.38 -6.81
N ARG A 226 24.79 -5.40 -5.47
CA ARG A 226 25.59 -6.33 -4.66
C ARG A 226 25.03 -7.76 -4.66
N SER A 227 23.70 -7.92 -4.74
CA SER A 227 23.08 -9.26 -4.88
C SER A 227 23.19 -9.85 -6.30
N ARG A 228 23.55 -9.06 -7.31
CA ARG A 228 23.79 -9.54 -8.68
C ARG A 228 25.23 -10.00 -8.93
N ASN A 229 26.18 -9.60 -8.07
CA ASN A 229 27.59 -9.99 -8.16
C ASN A 229 27.99 -11.11 -7.18
N ALA A 230 27.04 -11.67 -6.43
CA ALA A 230 27.29 -12.69 -5.40
C ALA A 230 26.73 -14.06 -5.79
N GLY A 231 26.79 -14.42 -7.07
CA GLY A 231 26.32 -15.70 -7.58
C GLY A 231 27.19 -16.21 -8.72
N ASP A 232 28.37 -16.72 -8.39
CA ASP A 232 28.86 -17.99 -8.93
C ASP A 232 30.00 -18.56 -8.06
N PRO A 233 29.73 -19.59 -7.24
CA PRO A 233 30.77 -20.45 -6.70
C PRO A 233 30.52 -21.90 -7.14
N THR A 234 30.63 -22.18 -8.44
CA THR A 234 30.83 -23.55 -8.92
C THR A 234 31.77 -23.57 -10.12
N ASP A 235 33.07 -23.78 -9.89
CA ASP A 235 33.75 -24.90 -10.55
C ASP A 235 35.02 -25.29 -9.77
N GLY A 236 35.03 -26.53 -9.31
CA GLY A 236 36.14 -27.14 -8.61
C GLY A 236 36.91 -28.05 -9.55
N SER A 237 38.22 -28.12 -9.30
CA SER A 237 39.01 -29.32 -9.54
C SER A 237 39.20 -29.74 -11.01
N ARG A 238 40.32 -29.30 -11.61
CA ARG A 238 41.18 -30.20 -12.42
C ARG A 238 42.57 -29.62 -12.66
N SER A 239 43.56 -30.50 -12.45
CA SER A 239 44.89 -30.50 -13.08
C SER A 239 45.98 -29.55 -12.53
N ARG A 240 46.63 -30.00 -11.45
CA ARG A 240 48.09 -29.82 -11.28
C ARG A 240 48.74 -31.18 -11.04
N GLN A 241 48.95 -31.91 -12.12
CA GLN A 241 49.98 -32.94 -12.22
C GLN A 241 50.80 -32.63 -13.47
N THR A 242 52.10 -32.93 -13.38
CA THR A 242 53.16 -32.85 -14.40
C THR A 242 53.81 -31.49 -14.62
N ALA A 243 55.01 -31.31 -14.05
CA ALA A 243 56.23 -30.91 -14.77
C ALA A 243 57.43 -30.83 -13.80
N LEU A 244 57.96 -32.01 -13.44
CA LEU A 244 59.30 -32.18 -12.86
C LEU A 244 60.02 -33.19 -13.75
N LYS A 245 60.60 -32.71 -14.86
CA LYS A 245 61.70 -33.35 -15.61
C LYS A 245 62.05 -32.49 -16.83
N ALA A 246 63.11 -31.71 -16.70
CA ALA A 246 64.00 -31.36 -17.80
C ALA A 246 65.36 -30.98 -17.19
N ARG A 247 66.24 -31.97 -17.07
CA ARG A 247 67.67 -31.78 -16.89
C ARG A 247 68.33 -32.36 -18.15
N ALA A 248 69.38 -31.69 -18.60
CA ALA A 248 70.37 -32.10 -19.59
C ALA A 248 70.07 -31.77 -21.08
N VAL A 249 70.57 -30.60 -21.52
CA VAL A 249 71.45 -30.49 -22.70
C VAL A 249 72.46 -29.35 -22.46
N GLY A 250 73.75 -29.68 -22.45
CA GLY A 250 74.83 -28.82 -23.01
C GLY A 250 75.52 -27.78 -22.12
N ARG A 251 76.54 -28.20 -21.36
CA ARG A 251 77.99 -27.98 -21.61
C ARG A 251 78.79 -28.18 -20.33
#